data_AF-Q5DGZ6-F1
#
_entry.id   AF-Q5DGZ6-F1
#
_cell.length_a   1.000
_cell.length_b   1.000
_cell.length_c   1.000
_cell.angle_alpha   90.00
_cell.angle_beta   90.00
_cell.angle_gamma   90.00
#
_symmetry.space_group_name_H-M   'P 1'
#
loop_
_entity.id
_entity.type
_entity.pdbx_description
1 polymer ?
#
loop_
_entity_poly.entity_id
_entity_poly.type
_entity_poly.pdbx_seq_one_letter_code
_entity_poly.pdbx_strand_id
1 'polypeptide(L)'
;MVTISIINIDFFSLFVRFTLAMLHLRHSRPDITRPLRLPLIIPIIFLFVCAFLLILPIFHKPKELLTGMGIVLSGIPIYLIGITWNRKPDVYKRKYNYLTIQCQKLLHVIYPT
;
A
#
# COMPACT_ATOMS: atom_id res chain seq x y z
N MET A 1 -3.92 -24.03 2.89
CA MET A 1 -3.84 -23.79 1.42
C MET A 1 -4.28 -22.37 1.05
N VAL A 2 -5.43 -21.88 1.53
CA VAL A 2 -5.96 -20.52 1.24
C VAL A 2 -5.03 -19.40 1.71
N THR A 3 -4.46 -19.49 2.92
CA THR A 3 -3.55 -18.47 3.47
C THR A 3 -2.29 -18.28 2.64
N ILE A 4 -1.74 -19.36 2.06
CA ILE A 4 -0.55 -19.33 1.22
C ILE A 4 -0.84 -18.62 -0.12
N SER A 5 -2.03 -18.86 -0.68
CA SER A 5 -2.47 -18.17 -1.90
C SER A 5 -2.71 -16.68 -1.67
N ILE A 6 -3.28 -16.29 -0.51
CA ILE A 6 -3.44 -14.89 -0.12
C ILE A 6 -2.09 -14.18 -0.01
N ILE A 7 -1.13 -14.78 0.71
CA ILE A 7 0.22 -14.22 0.88
C ILE A 7 0.92 -13.99 -0.48
N ASN A 8 0.78 -14.93 -1.42
CA ASN A 8 1.40 -14.81 -2.74
C ASN A 8 0.76 -13.69 -3.58
N ILE A 9 -0.56 -13.52 -3.50
CA ILE A 9 -1.30 -12.46 -4.20
C ILE A 9 -0.94 -11.08 -3.63
N ASP A 10 -0.85 -10.95 -2.31
CA ASP A 10 -0.47 -9.70 -1.66
C ASP A 10 0.98 -9.31 -1.97
N PHE A 11 1.91 -10.27 -1.91
CA PHE A 11 3.31 -10.04 -2.28
C PHE A 11 3.44 -9.57 -3.73
N PHE A 12 2.71 -10.21 -4.64
CA PHE A 12 2.69 -9.86 -6.04
C PHE A 12 2.09 -8.46 -6.29
N SER A 13 0.96 -8.14 -5.65
CA SER A 13 0.32 -6.83 -5.70
C SER A 13 1.23 -5.71 -5.19
N LEU A 14 2.00 -5.95 -4.12
CA LEU A 14 3.00 -5.01 -3.62
C LEU A 14 4.10 -4.73 -4.65
N PHE A 15 4.59 -5.76 -5.35
CA PHE A 15 5.56 -5.61 -6.42
C PHE A 15 5.03 -4.78 -7.59
N VAL A 16 3.78 -5.01 -8.01
CA VAL A 16 3.12 -4.20 -9.04
C VAL A 16 3.01 -2.73 -8.62
N ARG A 17 2.55 -2.48 -7.39
CA ARG A 17 2.43 -1.12 -6.84
C ARG A 17 3.79 -0.44 -6.70
N PHE A 18 4.83 -1.17 -6.33
CA PHE A 18 6.19 -0.65 -6.23
C PHE A 18 6.75 -0.24 -7.60
N THR A 19 6.56 -1.07 -8.63
CA THR A 19 7.00 -0.73 -9.99
C THR A 19 6.19 0.43 -10.57
N LEU A 20 4.87 0.46 -10.35
CA LEU A 20 4.04 1.60 -10.73
C LEU A 20 4.46 2.86 -9.97
N ALA A 21 4.79 2.78 -8.69
CA ALA A 21 5.29 3.91 -7.91
C ALA A 21 6.66 4.40 -8.42
N MET A 22 7.56 3.49 -8.80
CA MET A 22 8.85 3.82 -9.42
C MET A 22 8.67 4.50 -10.79
N LEU A 23 7.73 4.02 -11.60
CA LEU A 23 7.38 4.63 -12.89
C LEU A 23 6.73 6.00 -12.70
N HIS A 24 5.79 6.12 -11.75
CA HIS A 24 5.10 7.36 -11.42
C HIS A 24 6.05 8.41 -10.86
N LEU A 25 6.98 8.02 -9.97
CA LEU A 25 8.02 8.90 -9.45
C LEU A 25 8.97 9.39 -10.55
N ARG A 26 9.16 8.59 -11.60
CA ARG A 26 9.92 9.00 -12.80
C ARG A 26 9.19 10.04 -13.64
N HIS A 27 7.86 9.94 -13.75
CA HIS A 27 7.04 10.91 -14.46
C HIS A 27 6.86 12.21 -13.65
N SER A 28 6.67 12.10 -12.33
CA SER A 28 6.30 13.25 -11.49
C SER A 28 7.49 14.08 -11.01
N ARG A 29 8.72 13.55 -11.00
CA ARG A 29 9.95 14.28 -10.63
C ARG A 29 11.10 13.96 -11.60
N PRO A 30 11.10 14.58 -12.79
CA PRO A 30 12.16 14.38 -13.79
C PRO A 30 13.47 15.10 -13.43
N ASP A 31 13.40 16.15 -12.61
CA ASP A 31 14.48 17.14 -12.36
C ASP A 31 15.45 16.78 -11.21
N ILE A 32 15.60 15.48 -10.92
CA ILE A 32 16.54 15.00 -9.91
C ILE A 32 17.78 14.49 -10.67
N THR A 33 18.97 14.98 -10.33
CA THR A 33 20.25 14.50 -10.89
C THR A 33 20.44 13.01 -10.56
N ARG A 34 20.14 12.13 -11.53
CA ARG A 34 20.18 10.68 -11.33
C ARG A 34 21.60 10.13 -11.60
N PRO A 35 22.27 9.49 -10.63
CA PRO A 35 23.60 8.88 -10.83
C PRO A 35 23.58 7.58 -11.65
N LEU A 36 22.41 6.95 -11.86
CA LEU A 36 22.24 5.79 -12.74
C LEU A 36 21.06 6.00 -13.71
N ARG A 37 21.33 5.91 -15.03
CA ARG A 37 20.31 6.00 -16.09
C ARG A 37 19.83 4.60 -16.49
N LEU A 38 18.76 4.12 -15.86
CA LEU A 38 18.12 2.86 -16.28
C LEU A 38 17.17 3.07 -17.48
N PRO A 39 17.18 2.20 -18.50
CA PRO A 39 16.30 2.30 -19.66
C PRO A 39 14.82 2.06 -19.26
N LEU A 40 13.90 2.83 -19.86
CA LEU A 40 12.45 2.73 -19.63
C LEU A 40 11.84 1.39 -20.08
N ILE A 41 12.59 0.60 -20.84
CA ILE A 41 12.17 -0.72 -21.35
C ILE A 41 12.01 -1.72 -20.19
N ILE A 42 12.87 -1.65 -19.17
CA ILE A 42 12.83 -2.54 -18.00
C ILE A 42 11.49 -2.47 -17.26
N PRO A 43 10.99 -1.29 -16.84
CA PRO A 43 9.70 -1.21 -16.16
C PRO A 43 8.50 -1.58 -17.06
N ILE A 44 8.58 -1.39 -18.38
CA ILE A 44 7.50 -1.76 -19.31
C ILE A 44 7.35 -3.29 -19.40
N ILE A 45 8.46 -4.00 -19.61
CA ILE A 45 8.46 -5.48 -19.65
C ILE A 45 8.01 -6.04 -18.30
N PHE A 46 8.49 -5.46 -17.20
CA PHE A 46 8.08 -5.85 -15.86
C PHE A 46 6.56 -5.68 -15.65
N LEU A 47 5.99 -4.57 -16.11
CA LEU A 47 4.54 -4.31 -16.01
C LEU A 47 3.74 -5.34 -16.82
N PHE A 48 4.24 -5.75 -17.99
CA PHE A 48 3.59 -6.78 -18.80
C PHE A 48 3.61 -8.16 -18.13
N VAL A 49 4.76 -8.59 -17.60
CA VAL A 49 4.88 -9.82 -16.81
C VAL A 49 3.97 -9.76 -15.59
N CYS A 50 3.91 -8.60 -14.93
CA CYS A 50 3.03 -8.39 -13.80
C CYS A 50 1.53 -8.44 -14.17
N ALA A 51 1.14 -7.93 -15.33
CA ALA A 51 -0.25 -8.07 -15.78
C ALA A 51 -0.61 -9.53 -16.02
N PHE A 52 0.28 -10.29 -16.68
CA PHE A 52 0.07 -11.71 -16.95
C PHE A 52 -0.06 -12.54 -15.66
N LEU A 53 0.84 -12.34 -14.70
CA LEU A 53 0.80 -13.05 -13.42
C LEU A 53 -0.40 -12.66 -12.54
N LEU A 54 -1.02 -11.49 -12.75
CA LEU A 54 -2.27 -11.10 -12.08
C LEU A 54 -3.49 -11.80 -12.69
N ILE A 55 -3.44 -12.09 -14.00
CA ILE A 55 -4.52 -12.73 -14.74
C ILE A 55 -4.61 -14.24 -14.45
N LEU A 56 -3.48 -14.92 -14.26
CA LEU A 56 -3.45 -16.35 -13.91
C LEU A 56 -4.30 -16.72 -12.68
N PRO A 57 -4.19 -16.05 -11.50
CA PRO A 57 -4.99 -16.38 -10.33
C PRO A 57 -6.47 -16.01 -10.48
N ILE A 58 -6.83 -15.08 -11.38
CA ILE A 58 -8.23 -14.75 -11.68
C ILE A 58 -8.95 -16.00 -12.21
N PHE A 59 -8.30 -16.76 -13.08
CA PHE A 59 -8.88 -17.98 -13.65
C PHE A 59 -8.88 -19.16 -12.68
N HIS A 60 -7.82 -19.32 -11.87
CA HIS A 60 -7.71 -20.47 -10.97
C HIS A 60 -8.50 -20.33 -9.67
N LYS A 61 -8.54 -19.13 -9.07
CA LYS A 61 -9.12 -18.90 -7.73
C LYS A 61 -9.72 -17.49 -7.57
N PRO A 62 -10.85 -17.19 -8.23
CA PRO A 62 -11.45 -15.86 -8.22
C PRO A 62 -11.97 -15.41 -6.85
N LYS A 63 -12.40 -16.35 -5.99
CA LYS A 63 -12.94 -16.05 -4.65
C LYS A 63 -11.90 -15.45 -3.70
N GLU A 64 -10.66 -15.95 -3.76
CA GLU A 64 -9.57 -15.48 -2.90
C GLU A 64 -9.14 -14.05 -3.33
N LEU A 65 -9.05 -13.81 -4.65
CA LEU A 65 -8.75 -12.49 -5.20
C LEU A 65 -9.81 -11.45 -4.84
N LEU A 66 -11.10 -11.79 -4.94
CA LEU A 66 -12.19 -10.86 -4.66
C LEU A 66 -12.14 -10.35 -3.22
N THR A 67 -11.78 -11.22 -2.27
CA THR A 67 -11.59 -10.85 -0.86
C THR A 67 -10.42 -9.87 -0.71
N GLY A 68 -9.30 -10.11 -1.38
CA GLY A 68 -8.15 -9.20 -1.39
C GLY A 68 -8.48 -7.84 -1.99
N MET A 69 -9.19 -7.79 -3.13
CA MET A 69 -9.66 -6.53 -3.72
C MET A 69 -10.61 -5.78 -2.78
N GLY A 70 -11.49 -6.47 -2.06
CA GLY A 70 -12.36 -5.87 -1.06
C GLY A 70 -11.59 -5.17 0.07
N ILE A 71 -10.52 -5.78 0.57
CA ILE A 71 -9.66 -5.20 1.61
C ILE A 71 -8.95 -3.94 1.09
N VAL A 72 -8.34 -4.01 -0.11
CA VAL A 72 -7.66 -2.86 -0.72
C VAL A 72 -8.64 -1.72 -0.99
N LEU A 73 -9.82 -2.04 -1.52
CA LEU A 73 -10.88 -1.07 -1.77
C LEU A 73 -11.37 -0.43 -0.47
N SER A 74 -11.44 -1.18 0.63
CA SER A 74 -11.81 -0.66 1.96
C SER A 74 -10.80 0.33 2.54
N GLY A 75 -9.54 0.29 2.10
CA GLY A 75 -8.53 1.27 2.49
C GLY A 75 -8.86 2.70 2.01
N ILE A 76 -9.53 2.84 0.86
CA ILE A 76 -9.92 4.14 0.29
C ILE A 76 -10.98 4.87 1.15
N PRO A 77 -12.14 4.28 1.50
CA PRO A 77 -13.10 4.94 2.36
C PRO A 77 -12.52 5.22 3.75
N ILE A 78 -11.69 4.33 4.30
CA ILE A 78 -11.01 4.57 5.58
C ILE A 78 -10.08 5.80 5.49
N TYR A 79 -9.31 5.93 4.41
CA TYR A 79 -8.46 7.08 4.17
C TYR A 79 -9.28 8.38 4.07
N LEU A 80 -10.36 8.37 3.30
CA LEU A 80 -11.24 9.53 3.13
C LEU A 80 -11.86 9.97 4.46
N ILE A 81 -12.33 9.04 5.28
CA ILE A 81 -12.89 9.32 6.62
C ILE A 81 -11.81 9.88 7.55
N GLY A 82 -10.59 9.34 7.51
CA GLY A 82 -9.50 9.77 8.39
C GLY A 82 -8.93 11.16 8.07
N ILE A 83 -8.86 11.51 6.77
CA ILE A 83 -8.23 12.73 6.26
C ILE A 83 -9.21 13.90 6.06
N THR A 84 -10.41 13.64 5.54
CA THR A 84 -11.39 14.69 5.18
C THR A 84 -12.12 15.25 6.41
N TRP A 85 -12.08 14.53 7.53
CA TRP A 85 -12.69 14.93 8.78
C TRP A 85 -11.88 16.04 9.49
N ASN A 86 -11.99 17.27 9.00
CA ASN A 86 -11.32 18.45 9.56
C ASN A 86 -11.78 18.83 10.98
N ARG A 87 -13.02 18.51 11.37
CA ARG A 87 -13.53 18.75 12.73
C ARG A 87 -13.60 17.47 13.56
N LYS A 88 -12.44 16.91 13.93
CA LYS A 88 -12.40 15.75 14.83
C LYS A 88 -12.99 16.16 16.19
N PRO A 89 -14.08 15.53 16.67
CA PRO A 89 -14.66 15.85 17.97
C PRO A 89 -13.66 15.56 19.09
N ASP A 90 -13.66 16.36 20.15
CA ASP A 90 -12.67 16.29 21.22
C ASP A 90 -12.59 14.93 21.91
N VAL A 91 -13.70 14.18 21.91
CA VAL A 91 -13.77 12.80 22.43
C VAL A 91 -12.84 11.86 21.65
N TYR A 92 -12.75 12.00 20.33
CA TYR A 92 -11.85 11.19 19.49
C TYR A 92 -10.39 11.54 19.78
N LYS A 93 -10.05 12.82 19.90
CA LYS A 93 -8.69 13.27 20.29
C LYS A 93 -8.30 12.73 21.67
N ARG A 94 -9.21 12.78 22.65
CA ARG A 94 -8.97 12.27 24.01
C ARG A 94 -8.72 10.77 24.01
N LYS A 95 -9.52 9.98 23.27
CA LYS A 95 -9.31 8.53 23.13
C LYS A 95 -7.98 8.21 22.44
N TYR A 96 -7.65 8.89 21.35
CA TYR A 96 -6.37 8.71 20.65
C TYR A 96 -5.19 9.01 21.58
N ASN A 97 -5.20 10.15 22.28
CA ASN A 97 -4.12 10.53 23.20
C ASN A 97 -3.99 9.55 24.37
N TYR A 98 -5.10 9.06 24.92
CA TYR A 98 -5.06 8.05 25.97
C TYR A 98 -4.38 6.76 25.48
N LEU A 99 -4.78 6.27 24.31
CA LEU A 99 -4.23 5.06 23.70
C LEU A 99 -2.73 5.23 23.39
N THR A 100 -2.35 6.39 22.84
CA THR A 100 -0.95 6.74 22.58
C THR A 100 -0.11 6.75 23.86
N ILE A 101 -0.61 7.33 24.96
CA ILE A 101 0.11 7.38 26.25
C ILE A 101 0.28 5.97 26.83
N GLN A 102 -0.74 5.10 26.71
CA GLN A 102 -0.63 3.71 27.15
C GLN A 102 0.41 2.94 26.32
N CYS A 103 0.40 3.10 25.00
CA CYS A 103 1.41 2.50 24.12
C CYS A 103 2.82 3.03 24.40
N GLN A 104 2.98 4.34 24.65
CA GLN A 104 4.26 4.96 24.97
C GLN A 104 4.84 4.43 26.29
N LYS A 105 4.01 4.24 27.31
CA LYS A 105 4.41 3.66 28.60
C LYS A 105 4.80 2.17 28.46
N LEU A 106 4.03 1.41 27.69
CA LEU A 106 4.28 -0.03 27.49
C LEU A 106 5.56 -0.28 26.67
N LEU A 107 5.78 0.51 25.62
CA LEU A 107 6.91 0.36 24.70
C LEU A 107 8.14 1.19 25.10
N HIS A 108 8.07 1.94 26.20
CA HIS A 108 9.11 2.87 26.66
C HIS A 108 9.71 3.72 25.52
N VAL A 109 8.83 4.23 24.65
CA VAL A 109 9.23 4.98 23.45
C VAL A 109 8.87 6.45 23.64
N ILE A 110 9.90 7.28 23.62
CA ILE A 110 9.80 8.74 23.65
C ILE A 110 9.99 9.27 22.24
N TYR A 111 9.15 10.23 21.86
CA TYR A 111 9.29 10.90 20.56
C TYR A 111 10.59 11.72 20.57
N PRO A 112 11.49 11.56 19.59
CA PRO A 112 12.67 12.40 19.48
C PRO A 112 12.23 13.82 19.09
N THR A 113 12.41 14.77 20.01
CA THR A 113 12.26 16.22 19.78
C THR A 113 13.34 16.76 18.86
#